data_AF-A0A3S1L893-F1
#
_entry.id   AF-A0A3S1L893-F1
#
_cell.length_a   1.000
_cell.length_b   1.000
_cell.length_c   1.000
_cell.angle_alpha   90.00
_cell.angle_beta   90.00
_cell.angle_gamma   90.00
#
_symmetry.space_group_name_H-M   'P 1'
#
loop_
_entity.id
_entity.type
_entity.pdbx_description
1 polymer ?
#
loop_
_entity_poly.entity_id
_entity_poly.type
_entity_poly.pdbx_seq_one_letter_code
_entity_poly.pdbx_strand_id
1 'polypeptide(L)'
;MRYFGEFNRVICDNIRIAARRLRRLGLNAQVLPHKTSLVIVRPRGMSWADFTTAVAAVLQPRRGSVMLSSEATGSTFICANRGNRPGRFIRQ
;
A
#
# COMPACT_ATOMS: atom_id res chain seq x y z
N MET A 1 -13.08 -0.35 4.30
CA MET A 1 -12.41 -1.65 4.56
C MET A 1 -10.97 -1.35 4.98
N ARG A 2 -10.50 -1.96 6.07
CA ARG A 2 -9.18 -1.65 6.64
C ARG A 2 -8.14 -2.66 6.19
N TYR A 3 -6.94 -2.16 5.90
CA TYR A 3 -5.78 -2.93 5.51
C TYR A 3 -4.57 -2.51 6.35
N PHE A 4 -3.72 -3.48 6.67
CA PHE A 4 -2.41 -3.25 7.26
C PHE A 4 -1.37 -3.42 6.16
N GLY A 5 -0.69 -2.33 5.82
CA GLY A 5 0.32 -2.30 4.77
C GLY A 5 1.72 -2.26 5.35
N GLU A 6 2.54 -3.26 5.05
CA GLU A 6 3.97 -3.28 5.36
C GLU A 6 4.76 -2.93 4.10
N PHE A 7 5.43 -1.79 4.13
CA PHE A 7 6.09 -1.21 2.98
C PHE A 7 7.60 -1.42 3.03
N ASN A 8 8.16 -1.76 1.88
CA ASN A 8 9.60 -1.73 1.65
C ASN A 8 9.89 -0.76 0.50
N ARG A 9 10.78 0.21 0.72
CA ARG A 9 11.18 1.22 -0.28
C ARG A 9 9.99 2.00 -0.89
N VAL A 10 9.40 2.89 -0.09
CA VAL A 10 8.48 3.93 -0.60
C VAL A 10 9.26 5.07 -1.26
N ILE A 11 8.61 5.87 -2.10
CA ILE A 11 9.23 7.06 -2.71
C ILE A 11 9.76 7.98 -1.60
N CYS A 12 10.98 8.51 -1.79
CA CYS A 12 11.74 9.27 -0.79
C CYS A 12 12.14 8.48 0.47
N ASP A 13 11.96 7.16 0.50
CA ASP A 13 12.27 6.26 1.63
C ASP A 13 11.65 6.74 2.97
N ASN A 14 10.50 7.43 2.91
CA ASN A 14 9.84 8.02 4.07
C ASN A 14 8.36 7.64 4.14
N ILE A 15 8.03 6.78 5.11
CA ILE A 15 6.67 6.24 5.29
C ILE A 15 5.63 7.34 5.63
N ARG A 16 6.04 8.42 6.28
CA ARG A 16 5.15 9.55 6.61
C ARG A 16 4.78 10.34 5.35
N ILE A 17 5.72 10.48 4.42
CA ILE A 17 5.45 11.07 3.10
C ILE A 17 4.52 10.16 2.30
N ALA A 18 4.74 8.84 2.34
CA ALA A 18 3.83 7.88 1.70
C ALA A 18 2.40 8.00 2.25
N ALA A 19 2.22 8.01 3.58
CA ALA A 19 0.91 8.22 4.21
C ALA A 19 0.24 9.52 3.76
N ARG A 20 1.01 10.63 3.70
CA ARG A 20 0.51 11.93 3.22
C ARG A 20 0.05 11.84 1.76
N ARG A 21 0.81 11.16 0.89
CA ARG A 21 0.43 10.97 -0.52
C ARG A 21 -0.82 10.11 -0.67
N LEU A 22 -0.93 9.01 0.07
CA LEU A 22 -2.14 8.18 0.07
C LEU A 22 -3.39 8.98 0.50
N ARG A 23 -3.27 9.85 1.51
CA ARG A 23 -4.34 10.78 1.92
C ARG A 23 -4.76 11.72 0.81
N ARG A 24 -3.81 12.26 0.04
CA ARG A 24 -4.11 13.10 -1.13
C ARG A 24 -4.80 12.33 -2.25
N LEU A 25 -4.57 11.01 -2.34
CA LEU A 25 -5.25 10.10 -3.28
C LEU A 25 -6.60 9.59 -2.74
N GLY A 26 -7.12 10.15 -1.64
CA GLY A 26 -8.43 9.81 -1.10
C GLY A 26 -8.45 8.61 -0.15
N LEU A 27 -7.28 8.08 0.25
CA LEU A 27 -7.17 6.99 1.22
C LEU A 27 -6.93 7.51 2.63
N ASN A 28 -7.66 7.02 3.62
CA ASN A 28 -7.30 7.33 5.01
C ASN A 28 -6.14 6.43 5.46
N ALA A 29 -4.92 6.97 5.44
CA ALA A 29 -3.70 6.27 5.85
C ALA A 29 -3.18 6.79 7.19
N GLN A 30 -2.84 5.91 8.14
CA GLN A 30 -2.23 6.25 9.43
C GLN A 30 -0.91 5.50 9.60
N VAL A 31 0.11 6.19 10.09
CA VAL A 31 1.43 5.62 10.35
C VAL A 31 1.39 4.85 11.66
N LEU A 32 1.82 3.59 11.64
CA LEU A 32 2.00 2.79 12.84
C LEU A 32 3.37 3.06 13.49
N PRO A 33 3.58 2.68 14.76
CA PRO A 33 4.87 2.84 15.43
C PRO A 33 6.05 2.18 14.69
N HIS A 34 5.78 1.12 13.93
CA HIS A 34 6.75 0.51 13.04
C HIS A 34 7.05 1.42 11.84
N LYS A 35 8.34 1.72 11.62
CA LYS A 35 8.84 2.70 10.63
C LYS A 35 8.48 2.39 9.17
N THR A 36 7.85 1.25 8.89
CA THR A 36 7.50 0.75 7.56
C THR A 36 6.01 0.44 7.39
N SER A 37 5.19 0.56 8.45
CA SER A 37 3.81 0.05 8.42
C SER A 37 2.77 1.17 8.44
N LEU A 38 1.72 1.01 7.65
CA LEU A 38 0.55 1.89 7.61
C LEU A 38 -0.73 1.10 7.85
N VAL A 39 -1.66 1.70 8.57
CA VAL A 39 -3.08 1.34 8.48
C VAL A 39 -3.68 2.14 7.33
N ILE A 40 -4.39 1.48 6.42
CA ILE A 40 -5.03 2.12 5.27
C ILE A 40 -6.50 1.72 5.24
N VAL A 41 -7.39 2.70 5.23
CA VAL A 41 -8.83 2.48 5.07
C VAL A 41 -9.24 2.85 3.66
N ARG A 42 -9.70 1.85 2.91
CA ARG A 42 -10.34 2.03 1.61
C ARG A 42 -11.78 2.54 1.79
N PRO A 43 -12.15 3.70 1.22
CA PRO A 43 -13.53 4.19 1.18
C PRO A 43 -14.48 3.21 0.49
N ARG A 44 -15.77 3.21 0.85
CA ARG A 44 -16.76 2.29 0.26
C ARG A 44 -16.95 2.47 -1.24
N GLY A 45 -16.84 3.70 -1.75
CA GLY A 45 -16.98 4.01 -3.17
C GLY A 45 -15.72 3.81 -4.01
N MET A 46 -14.59 3.43 -3.41
CA MET A 46 -13.33 3.24 -4.14
C MET A 46 -13.19 1.79 -4.59
N SER A 47 -12.96 1.59 -5.88
CA SER A 47 -12.75 0.25 -6.44
C SER A 47 -11.46 -0.40 -5.91
N TRP A 48 -11.36 -1.72 -6.03
CA TRP A 48 -10.10 -2.41 -5.70
C TRP A 48 -8.95 -1.97 -6.60
N ALA A 49 -9.22 -1.72 -7.89
CA ALA A 49 -8.22 -1.29 -8.85
C ALA A 49 -7.66 0.11 -8.54
N ASP A 50 -8.53 1.06 -8.17
CA ASP A 50 -8.09 2.41 -7.79
C ASP A 50 -7.29 2.38 -6.48
N PHE A 51 -7.76 1.57 -5.53
CA PHE A 51 -7.07 1.35 -4.26
C PHE A 51 -5.64 0.82 -4.48
N THR A 52 -5.48 -0.28 -5.24
CA THR A 52 -4.16 -0.86 -5.48
C THR A 52 -3.28 0.05 -6.33
N THR A 53 -3.85 0.78 -7.29
CA THR A 53 -3.13 1.80 -8.07
C THR A 53 -2.58 2.91 -7.17
N ALA A 54 -3.40 3.44 -6.26
CA ALA A 54 -2.98 4.47 -5.31
C ALA A 54 -1.89 3.97 -4.35
N VAL A 55 -1.98 2.72 -3.89
CA VAL A 55 -0.95 2.09 -3.05
C VAL A 55 0.35 1.87 -3.84
N ALA A 56 0.28 1.41 -5.09
CA ALA A 56 1.47 1.23 -5.93
C ALA A 56 2.16 2.56 -6.24
N ALA A 57 1.41 3.65 -6.37
CA ALA A 57 1.93 4.98 -6.69
C ALA A 57 2.88 5.57 -5.62
N VAL A 58 2.88 5.04 -4.39
CA VAL A 58 3.82 5.46 -3.34
C VAL A 58 5.06 4.59 -3.24
N LEU A 59 5.15 3.51 -4.04
CA LEU A 59 6.31 2.62 -4.08
C LEU A 59 7.39 3.14 -5.02
N GLN A 60 8.66 2.82 -4.72
CA GLN A 60 9.73 3.11 -5.66
C GLN A 60 9.56 2.28 -6.95
N PRO A 61 9.62 2.87 -8.16
CA PRO A 61 9.25 2.19 -9.41
C PRO A 61 10.05 0.93 -9.76
N ARG A 62 11.28 0.77 -9.25
CA ARG A 62 12.17 -0.37 -9.60
C ARG A 62 12.42 -1.36 -8.47
N ARG A 63 12.12 -0.98 -7.23
CA ARG A 63 12.51 -1.78 -6.03
C ARG A 63 11.54 -1.70 -4.85
N GLY A 64 10.47 -0.93 -4.98
CA GLY A 64 9.43 -0.83 -3.97
C GLY A 64 8.59 -2.09 -3.89
N SER A 65 8.15 -2.45 -2.68
CA SER A 65 7.16 -3.49 -2.46
C SER A 65 6.27 -3.17 -1.27
N VAL A 66 5.12 -3.82 -1.23
CA VAL A 66 4.16 -3.76 -0.13
C VAL A 66 3.49 -5.11 0.05
N MET A 67 3.26 -5.47 1.31
CA MET A 67 2.33 -6.52 1.70
C MET A 67 1.12 -5.86 2.34
N LEU A 68 -0.09 -6.16 1.84
CA LEU A 68 -1.35 -5.67 2.37
C LEU A 68 -2.13 -6.83 3.00
N SER A 69 -2.40 -6.75 4.29
CA SER A 69 -3.23 -7.70 5.01
C SER A 69 -4.62 -7.10 5.26
N SER A 70 -5.65 -7.76 4.75
CA SER A 70 -7.06 -7.36 4.91
C SER A 70 -7.58 -7.75 6.29
N GLU A 71 -8.04 -6.77 7.07
CA GLU A 71 -8.63 -7.04 8.40
C GLU A 71 -9.94 -7.85 8.29
N ALA A 72 -10.76 -7.58 7.27
CA ALA A 72 -12.08 -8.19 7.16
C ALA A 72 -12.07 -9.61 6.59
N THR A 73 -11.06 -9.97 5.78
CA THR A 73 -11.02 -11.27 5.08
C THR A 73 -9.81 -12.12 5.43
N GLY A 74 -8.88 -11.61 6.24
CA GLY A 74 -7.58 -12.25 6.52
C GLY A 74 -6.69 -12.43 5.29
N SER A 75 -7.10 -11.96 4.12
CA SER A 75 -6.37 -12.17 2.87
C SER A 75 -5.17 -11.24 2.77
N THR A 76 -4.06 -11.79 2.28
CA THR A 76 -2.82 -11.04 2.09
C THR A 76 -2.55 -10.84 0.62
N PHE A 77 -2.15 -9.63 0.25
CA PHE A 77 -1.81 -9.25 -1.12
C PHE A 77 -0.40 -8.70 -1.16
N ILE A 78 0.42 -9.19 -2.09
CA ILE A 78 1.79 -8.72 -2.27
C ILE A 78 1.89 -7.99 -3.61
N CYS A 79 2.51 -6.81 -3.59
CA CYS A 79 2.93 -6.09 -4.78
C CYS A 79 4.42 -5.80 -4.67
N ALA A 80 5.18 -6.13 -5.70
CA ALA A 80 6.60 -5.83 -5.78
C ALA A 80 6.93 -5.29 -7.17
N ASN A 81 7.71 -4.21 -7.23
CA ASN A 81 8.21 -3.63 -8.46
C ASN A 81 9.52 -4.28 -8.92
N ARG A 82 10.11 -5.14 -8.09
CA ARG A 82 11.29 -5.94 -8.44
C ARG A 82 10.83 -7.30 -8.99
N GLY A 83 11.40 -7.72 -10.11
CA GLY A 83 11.15 -9.03 -10.73
C GLY A 83 10.22 -8.99 -11.93
N ASN A 84 9.64 -10.14 -12.28
CA ASN A 84 8.97 -10.37 -13.57
C ASN A 84 7.51 -9.89 -13.65
N ARG A 85 6.93 -9.39 -12.54
CA ARG A 85 5.53 -8.92 -12.47
C ARG A 85 5.40 -7.59 -11.70
N PRO A 86 6.03 -6.50 -12.19
CA PRO A 86 6.07 -5.23 -11.48
C PRO A 86 4.67 -4.65 -11.28
N GLY A 87 4.41 -4.08 -10.10
CA GLY A 87 3.19 -3.31 -9.81
C GLY A 87 1.89 -4.12 -9.67
N ARG A 88 1.93 -5.45 -9.88
CA ARG A 88 0.73 -6.30 -9.77
C ARG A 88 0.56 -6.80 -8.34
N PHE A 89 -0.67 -6.67 -7.83
CA PHE A 89 -1.08 -7.28 -6.57
C PHE A 89 -1.46 -8.75 -6.80
N ILE A 90 -0.80 -9.65 -6.06
CA ILE A 90 -1.03 -11.10 -6.09
C ILE A 90 -1.52 -11.52 -4.70
N ARG A 91 -2.61 -12.27 -4.64
CA ARG A 91 -3.12 -12.86 -3.40
C ARG A 91 -2.25 -14.07 -3.03
N GLN A 92 -1.82 -14.15 -1.77
CA GLN A 92 -1.19 -15.33 -1.18
C GLN A 92 -2.25 -16.23 -0.55
#